data_AF-B1M4V5-F1
#
_entry.id   AF-B1M4V5-F1
#
_cell.length_a   1.000
_cell.length_b   1.000
_cell.length_c   1.000
_cell.angle_alpha   90.00
_cell.angle_beta   90.00
_cell.angle_gamma   90.00
#
_symmetry.space_group_name_H-M   'P 1'
#
loop_
_entity.id
_entity.type
_entity.pdbx_description
1 polymer ?
#
loop_
_entity_poly.entity_id
_entity_poly.type
_entity_poly.pdbx_seq_one_letter_code
_entity_poly.pdbx_strand_id
1 'polypeptide(L)'
;MRDAGAVFKIRMGFIEAVRALRSNALRRHKIGHIQAVFDAAPSGCIVLAGDSHAAHLPRPVVSRPVLNVGLAGSTAGSYRRALDLLRAPLPAFLAILIVGTNDIRSPSALARSATEDFSSHADRMIDRFQAWTLDTLVSALPPTPVSKASERDPAAVEVYSDLLRDVCVRRGVSFFDPFASLRGARFGLAEDDAFIDGTHLRDYAAVAARITGHIRDRYGLERYLETPLPGFDEEYYRSWYADTCQYPHGLARHYLDLGWREGRDPSGHFSTDGYLDANPDVRAAGVNPLVHFLEVGFAQGRTGWQKSRAHPTRCRGIDAGI
;
A
#
# COMPACT_ATOMS: atom_id res chain seq x y z
N MET A 1 -36.90 47.41 -10.52
CA MET A 1 -35.65 46.87 -9.92
C MET A 1 -35.87 45.48 -9.30
N ARG A 2 -36.40 44.51 -10.04
CA ARG A 2 -36.53 43.11 -9.61
C ARG A 2 -36.16 42.22 -10.80
N ASP A 3 -34.88 41.88 -10.94
CA ASP A 3 -34.45 40.74 -11.80
C ASP A 3 -32.94 40.43 -11.74
N ALA A 4 -32.11 41.32 -11.20
CA ALA A 4 -30.67 41.08 -11.10
C ALA A 4 -30.31 39.88 -10.20
N GLY A 5 -31.11 39.60 -9.15
CA GLY A 5 -30.85 38.50 -8.20
C GLY A 5 -31.14 37.10 -8.73
N ALA A 6 -32.11 36.95 -9.64
CA ALA A 6 -32.46 35.66 -10.25
C ALA A 6 -31.44 35.25 -11.32
N VAL A 7 -31.03 36.21 -12.17
CA VAL A 7 -30.00 36.01 -13.20
C VAL A 7 -28.64 35.66 -12.56
N PHE A 8 -28.29 36.27 -11.43
CA PHE A 8 -27.04 35.97 -10.72
C PHE A 8 -27.03 34.56 -10.09
N LYS A 9 -28.15 34.12 -9.50
CA LYS A 9 -28.30 32.74 -8.97
C LYS A 9 -28.22 31.67 -10.07
N ILE A 10 -28.86 31.91 -11.22
CA ILE A 10 -28.82 31.00 -12.39
C ILE A 10 -27.39 30.91 -12.96
N ARG A 11 -26.68 32.05 -13.03
CA ARG A 11 -25.29 32.10 -13.51
C ARG A 11 -24.31 31.41 -12.55
N MET A 12 -24.53 31.52 -11.24
CA MET A 12 -23.78 30.76 -10.23
C MET A 12 -24.03 29.25 -10.33
N GLY A 13 -25.29 28.81 -10.46
CA GLY A 13 -25.63 27.39 -10.63
C GLY A 13 -25.05 26.78 -11.91
N PHE A 14 -24.99 27.55 -13.00
CA PHE A 14 -24.36 27.13 -14.25
C PHE A 14 -22.83 26.99 -14.11
N ILE A 15 -22.17 27.93 -13.42
CA ILE A 15 -20.71 27.86 -13.18
C ILE A 15 -20.36 26.64 -12.31
N GLU A 16 -21.15 26.35 -11.28
CA GLU A 16 -20.97 25.16 -10.44
C GLU A 16 -21.22 23.86 -11.21
N ALA A 17 -22.28 23.81 -12.04
CA ALA A 17 -22.56 22.66 -12.90
C ALA A 17 -21.42 22.42 -13.92
N VAL A 18 -20.89 23.47 -14.54
CA VAL A 18 -19.75 23.37 -15.46
C VAL A 18 -18.48 22.93 -14.73
N ARG A 19 -18.22 23.41 -13.51
CA ARG A 19 -17.11 22.92 -12.67
C ARG A 19 -17.28 21.44 -12.32
N ALA A 20 -18.47 21.02 -11.92
CA ALA A 20 -18.78 19.64 -11.57
C ALA A 20 -18.64 18.68 -12.78
N LEU A 21 -19.09 19.11 -13.96
CA LEU A 21 -18.93 18.36 -15.20
C LEU A 21 -17.46 18.22 -15.59
N ARG A 22 -16.68 19.31 -15.51
CA ARG A 22 -15.23 19.29 -15.78
C ARG A 22 -14.49 18.40 -14.77
N SER A 23 -14.82 18.48 -13.48
CA SER A 23 -14.21 17.63 -12.46
C SER A 23 -14.54 16.15 -12.67
N ASN A 24 -15.77 15.84 -13.10
CA ASN A 24 -16.19 14.47 -13.41
C ASN A 24 -15.49 13.92 -14.66
N ALA A 25 -15.33 14.73 -15.71
CA ALA A 25 -14.59 14.35 -16.91
C ALA A 25 -13.10 14.11 -16.61
N LEU A 26 -12.47 15.02 -15.87
CA LEU A 26 -11.07 14.88 -15.44
C LEU A 26 -10.86 13.64 -14.57
N ARG A 27 -11.80 13.36 -13.66
CA ARG A 27 -11.76 12.16 -12.82
C ARG A 27 -11.88 10.88 -13.65
N ARG A 28 -12.82 10.80 -14.60
CA ARG A 28 -12.92 9.63 -15.50
C ARG A 28 -11.65 9.40 -16.31
N HIS A 29 -11.02 10.47 -16.80
CA HIS A 29 -9.75 10.36 -17.50
C HIS A 29 -8.63 9.84 -16.59
N LYS A 30 -8.53 10.35 -15.34
CA LYS A 30 -7.57 9.85 -14.34
C LYS A 30 -7.78 8.37 -14.01
N ILE A 31 -9.04 7.93 -13.89
CA ILE A 31 -9.37 6.52 -13.63
C ILE A 31 -8.95 5.64 -14.81
N GLY A 32 -9.20 6.07 -16.05
CA GLY A 32 -8.73 5.35 -17.23
C GLY A 32 -7.20 5.22 -17.28
N HIS A 33 -6.48 6.29 -16.92
CA HIS A 33 -5.02 6.26 -16.84
C HIS A 33 -4.52 5.32 -15.74
N ILE A 34 -5.13 5.36 -14.55
CA ILE A 34 -4.80 4.44 -13.45
C ILE A 34 -5.06 2.99 -13.87
N GLN A 35 -6.17 2.71 -14.57
CA GLN A 35 -6.46 1.37 -15.05
C GLN A 35 -5.38 0.88 -16.04
N ALA A 36 -4.95 1.74 -16.99
CA ALA A 36 -3.89 1.38 -17.93
C ALA A 36 -2.54 1.10 -17.20
N VAL A 37 -2.23 1.86 -16.16
CA VAL A 37 -1.05 1.63 -15.32
C VAL A 37 -1.17 0.31 -14.55
N PHE A 38 -2.36 -0.01 -14.04
CA PHE A 38 -2.64 -1.31 -13.41
C PHE A 38 -2.49 -2.45 -14.41
N ASP A 39 -3.09 -2.36 -15.60
CA ASP A 39 -3.04 -3.42 -16.61
C ASP A 39 -1.59 -3.73 -17.06
N ALA A 40 -0.69 -2.74 -17.00
CA ALA A 40 0.73 -2.88 -17.35
C ALA A 40 1.65 -3.20 -16.16
N ALA A 41 1.13 -3.25 -14.93
CA ALA A 41 1.96 -3.39 -13.75
C ALA A 41 2.42 -4.84 -13.52
N PRO A 42 3.68 -5.05 -13.11
CA PRO A 42 4.15 -6.37 -12.74
C PRO A 42 3.50 -6.85 -11.42
N SER A 43 3.38 -8.17 -11.28
CA SER A 43 3.00 -8.79 -10.02
C SER A 43 3.95 -8.39 -8.89
N GLY A 44 3.41 -8.25 -7.69
CA GLY A 44 4.16 -7.85 -6.53
C GLY A 44 4.51 -6.36 -6.49
N CYS A 45 3.89 -5.50 -7.30
CA CYS A 45 4.02 -4.05 -7.15
C CYS A 45 3.46 -3.55 -5.81
N ILE A 46 3.83 -2.32 -5.43
CA ILE A 46 3.23 -1.60 -4.30
C ILE A 46 2.25 -0.57 -4.86
N VAL A 47 1.04 -0.52 -4.30
CA VAL A 47 0.02 0.44 -4.65
C VAL A 47 0.01 1.55 -3.60
N LEU A 48 0.45 2.75 -3.99
CA LEU A 48 0.34 3.95 -3.16
C LEU A 48 -0.95 4.68 -3.49
N ALA A 49 -1.89 4.67 -2.56
CA ALA A 49 -3.27 5.07 -2.74
C ALA A 49 -3.68 6.20 -1.78
N GLY A 50 -4.63 7.02 -2.22
CA GLY A 50 -5.24 8.02 -1.36
C GLY A 50 -5.51 9.38 -1.99
N ASP A 51 -5.50 10.42 -1.17
CA ASP A 51 -5.83 11.79 -1.57
C ASP A 51 -4.64 12.56 -2.18
N SER A 52 -4.59 13.88 -2.02
CA SER A 52 -3.48 14.69 -2.54
C SER A 52 -2.16 14.41 -1.83
N HIS A 53 -2.14 13.99 -0.57
CA HIS A 53 -0.88 13.63 0.08
C HIS A 53 -0.26 12.38 -0.55
N ALA A 54 -1.07 11.37 -0.86
CA ALA A 54 -0.59 10.21 -1.63
C ALA A 54 -0.10 10.62 -3.03
N ALA A 55 -0.84 11.50 -3.71
CA ALA A 55 -0.51 11.92 -5.09
C ALA A 55 0.81 12.71 -5.19
N HIS A 56 1.15 13.52 -4.17
CA HIS A 56 2.40 14.29 -4.13
C HIS A 56 3.58 13.54 -3.51
N LEU A 57 3.32 12.41 -2.84
CA LEU A 57 4.37 11.63 -2.22
C LEU A 57 5.30 11.06 -3.33
N PRO A 58 6.62 11.31 -3.27
CA PRO A 58 7.55 10.62 -4.13
C PRO A 58 7.50 9.12 -3.83
N ARG A 59 7.86 8.30 -4.82
CA ARG A 59 7.85 6.85 -4.66
C ARG A 59 8.81 6.47 -3.53
N PRO A 60 8.37 5.70 -2.50
CA PRO A 60 9.27 5.14 -1.50
C PRO A 60 10.43 4.40 -2.16
N VAL A 61 11.62 4.50 -1.59
CA VAL A 61 12.84 3.90 -2.15
C VAL A 61 12.92 2.43 -1.73
N VAL A 62 12.18 1.62 -2.48
CA VAL A 62 12.06 0.18 -2.28
C VAL A 62 12.35 -0.55 -3.59
N SER A 63 12.73 -1.81 -3.49
CA SER A 63 13.08 -2.69 -4.61
C SER A 63 11.90 -3.13 -5.49
N ARG A 64 10.67 -2.72 -5.15
CA ARG A 64 9.44 -3.11 -5.86
C ARG A 64 8.87 -1.90 -6.61
N PRO A 65 8.31 -2.08 -7.82
CA PRO A 65 7.64 -1.01 -8.53
C PRO A 65 6.51 -0.40 -7.70
N VAL A 66 6.50 0.93 -7.55
CA VAL A 66 5.44 1.66 -6.83
C VAL A 66 4.51 2.33 -7.84
N LEU A 67 3.25 1.90 -7.84
CA LEU A 67 2.16 2.51 -8.59
C LEU A 67 1.50 3.57 -7.71
N ASN A 68 1.71 4.85 -8.05
CA ASN A 68 1.01 5.93 -7.36
C ASN A 68 -0.36 6.16 -8.02
N VAL A 69 -1.41 5.86 -7.27
CA VAL A 69 -2.81 6.02 -7.66
C VAL A 69 -3.53 7.04 -6.78
N GLY A 70 -2.78 8.00 -6.23
CA GLY A 70 -3.32 9.14 -5.50
C GLY A 70 -4.22 10.02 -6.38
N LEU A 71 -5.35 10.43 -5.83
CA LEU A 71 -6.32 11.30 -6.49
C LEU A 71 -6.50 12.58 -5.67
N ALA A 72 -5.75 13.61 -6.03
CA ALA A 72 -5.83 14.93 -5.41
C ALA A 72 -7.27 15.46 -5.30
N GLY A 73 -7.60 16.02 -4.13
CA GLY A 73 -8.92 16.59 -3.82
C GLY A 73 -10.01 15.55 -3.50
N SER A 74 -9.66 14.28 -3.34
CA SER A 74 -10.64 13.23 -3.00
C SER A 74 -10.88 13.18 -1.49
N THR A 75 -12.15 13.06 -1.10
CA THR A 75 -12.56 12.51 0.22
C THR A 75 -12.50 10.99 0.19
N ALA A 76 -12.52 10.33 1.36
CA ALA A 76 -12.58 8.87 1.47
C ALA A 76 -13.71 8.27 0.63
N GLY A 77 -14.92 8.82 0.73
CA GLY A 77 -16.07 8.33 -0.04
C GLY A 77 -15.93 8.50 -1.55
N SER A 78 -15.30 9.59 -2.00
CA SER A 78 -15.07 9.81 -3.44
C SER A 78 -13.92 8.96 -3.99
N TYR A 79 -12.90 8.69 -3.18
CA TYR A 79 -11.79 7.81 -3.52
C TYR A 79 -12.24 6.35 -3.61
N ARG A 80 -13.01 5.88 -2.63
CA ARG A 80 -13.65 4.55 -2.64
C ARG A 80 -14.44 4.30 -3.93
N ARG A 81 -15.29 5.26 -4.34
CA ARG A 81 -16.04 5.16 -5.61
C ARG A 81 -15.14 5.07 -6.83
N ALA A 82 -13.97 5.69 -6.78
CA ALA A 82 -12.96 5.57 -7.82
C ALA A 82 -12.34 4.16 -7.84
N LEU A 83 -11.99 3.59 -6.68
CA LEU A 83 -11.49 2.22 -6.58
C LEU A 83 -12.50 1.18 -7.08
N ASP A 84 -13.81 1.41 -6.89
CA ASP A 84 -14.86 0.50 -7.37
C ASP A 84 -14.84 0.32 -8.89
N LEU A 85 -14.34 1.31 -9.63
CA LEU A 85 -14.25 1.29 -11.09
C LEU A 85 -12.98 0.61 -11.61
N LEU A 86 -12.02 0.33 -10.73
CA LEU A 86 -10.74 -0.25 -11.11
C LEU A 86 -10.74 -1.77 -10.97
N ARG A 87 -9.99 -2.42 -11.85
CA ARG A 87 -9.59 -3.83 -11.77
C ARG A 87 -8.11 -3.89 -11.41
N ALA A 88 -7.76 -4.67 -10.39
CA ALA A 88 -6.40 -4.66 -9.86
C ALA A 88 -5.37 -5.44 -10.71
N PRO A 89 -4.10 -5.03 -10.62
CA PRO A 89 -2.97 -5.82 -11.09
C PRO A 89 -2.70 -6.94 -10.08
N LEU A 90 -3.32 -8.10 -10.28
CA LEU A 90 -3.23 -9.19 -9.31
C LEU A 90 -2.06 -10.14 -9.59
N PRO A 91 -1.35 -10.60 -8.54
CA PRO A 91 -1.39 -10.11 -7.15
C PRO A 91 -0.36 -9.00 -6.88
N ALA A 92 -0.76 -7.91 -6.21
CA ALA A 92 0.16 -6.86 -5.74
C ALA A 92 0.71 -7.17 -4.33
N PHE A 93 1.86 -6.62 -3.96
CA PHE A 93 2.52 -6.90 -2.68
C PHE A 93 1.89 -6.14 -1.51
N LEU A 94 1.80 -4.81 -1.62
CA LEU A 94 1.39 -3.95 -0.53
C LEU A 94 0.51 -2.81 -1.06
N ALA A 95 -0.60 -2.54 -0.39
CA ALA A 95 -1.30 -1.26 -0.52
C ALA A 95 -0.89 -0.31 0.61
N ILE A 96 -0.60 0.95 0.29
CA ILE A 96 -0.37 2.01 1.25
C ILE A 96 -1.48 3.04 1.08
N LEU A 97 -2.30 3.27 2.10
CA LEU A 97 -3.44 4.19 2.04
C LEU A 97 -3.19 5.45 2.87
N ILE A 98 -3.25 6.62 2.24
CA ILE A 98 -3.17 7.94 2.88
C ILE A 98 -4.42 8.76 2.50
N VAL A 99 -5.38 8.88 3.42
CA VAL A 99 -6.69 9.50 3.13
C VAL A 99 -7.25 10.21 4.35
N GLY A 100 -8.17 11.15 4.13
CA GLY A 100 -8.96 11.80 5.19
C GLY A 100 -8.75 13.31 5.28
N THR A 101 -7.74 13.86 4.61
CA THR A 101 -7.39 15.30 4.69
C THR A 101 -8.55 16.18 4.23
N ASN A 102 -9.31 15.75 3.22
CA ASN A 102 -10.46 16.50 2.72
C ASN A 102 -11.74 16.27 3.54
N ASP A 103 -11.83 15.13 4.22
CA ASP A 103 -12.99 14.75 5.04
C ASP A 103 -13.07 15.64 6.31
N ILE A 104 -11.91 16.04 6.86
CA ILE A 104 -11.83 16.90 8.05
C ILE A 104 -11.97 18.41 7.77
N ARG A 105 -12.16 18.82 6.51
CA ARG A 105 -12.30 20.24 6.14
C ARG A 105 -13.70 20.81 6.40
N SER A 106 -14.67 19.94 6.64
CA SER A 106 -16.04 20.36 6.93
C SER A 106 -16.15 20.92 8.36
N PRO A 107 -16.90 22.00 8.60
CA PRO A 107 -17.26 22.43 9.95
C PRO A 107 -18.00 21.34 10.75
N SER A 108 -18.64 20.39 10.05
CA SER A 108 -19.34 19.25 10.64
C SER A 108 -18.52 17.96 10.66
N ALA A 109 -17.19 18.02 10.48
CA ALA A 109 -16.33 16.83 10.44
C ALA A 109 -16.46 15.96 11.70
N LEU A 110 -16.68 16.57 12.87
CA LEU A 110 -16.86 15.83 14.12
C LEU A 110 -18.32 15.41 14.39
N ALA A 111 -19.24 15.65 13.45
CA ALA A 111 -20.59 15.14 13.56
C ALA A 111 -20.59 13.62 13.42
N ARG A 112 -21.39 12.93 14.26
CA ARG A 112 -21.47 11.46 14.29
C ARG A 112 -21.65 10.83 12.90
N SER A 113 -22.53 11.40 12.09
CA SER A 113 -22.78 10.91 10.72
C SER A 113 -21.52 11.00 9.84
N ALA A 114 -20.73 12.07 9.96
CA ALA A 114 -19.52 12.26 9.17
C ALA A 114 -18.43 11.24 9.56
N THR A 115 -18.27 10.98 10.85
CA THR A 115 -17.33 9.97 11.35
C THR A 115 -17.75 8.55 10.98
N GLU A 116 -19.05 8.22 11.08
CA GLU A 116 -19.59 6.91 10.69
C GLU A 116 -19.43 6.66 9.18
N ASP A 117 -19.75 7.65 8.36
CA ASP A 117 -19.55 7.60 6.92
C ASP A 117 -18.07 7.40 6.57
N PHE A 118 -17.16 8.13 7.22
CA PHE A 118 -15.73 8.00 6.98
C PHE A 118 -15.23 6.59 7.31
N SER A 119 -15.58 6.04 8.49
CA SER A 119 -15.22 4.67 8.87
C SER A 119 -15.77 3.62 7.90
N SER A 120 -17.02 3.78 7.46
CA SER A 120 -17.65 2.89 6.46
C SER A 120 -16.92 2.93 5.12
N HIS A 121 -16.53 4.12 4.66
CA HIS A 121 -15.75 4.26 3.44
C HIS A 121 -14.34 3.66 3.58
N ALA A 122 -13.65 3.89 4.70
CA ALA A 122 -12.33 3.32 4.98
C ALA A 122 -12.37 1.78 5.00
N ASP A 123 -13.36 1.21 5.66
CA ASP A 123 -13.59 -0.24 5.71
C ASP A 123 -13.72 -0.85 4.30
N ARG A 124 -14.52 -0.24 3.43
CA ARG A 124 -14.68 -0.69 2.03
C ARG A 124 -13.42 -0.53 1.19
N MET A 125 -12.62 0.50 1.44
CA MET A 125 -11.34 0.66 0.75
C MET A 125 -10.33 -0.40 1.18
N ILE A 126 -10.24 -0.67 2.48
CA ILE A 126 -9.34 -1.71 3.02
C ILE A 126 -9.77 -3.10 2.54
N ASP A 127 -11.06 -3.42 2.58
CA ASP A 127 -11.62 -4.66 2.01
C ASP A 127 -11.19 -4.85 0.55
N ARG A 128 -11.26 -3.77 -0.25
CA ARG A 128 -10.81 -3.80 -1.63
C ARG A 128 -9.31 -4.03 -1.76
N PHE A 129 -8.49 -3.39 -0.93
CA PHE A 129 -7.04 -3.59 -0.97
C PHE A 129 -6.64 -4.98 -0.50
N GLN A 130 -7.31 -5.57 0.49
CA GLN A 130 -7.06 -6.96 0.90
C GLN A 130 -7.40 -7.97 -0.21
N ALA A 131 -8.36 -7.65 -1.09
CA ALA A 131 -8.61 -8.45 -2.29
C ALA A 131 -7.53 -8.28 -3.38
N TRP A 132 -6.72 -7.22 -3.29
CA TRP A 132 -5.75 -6.85 -4.32
C TRP A 132 -4.29 -7.10 -3.96
N THR A 133 -4.03 -7.11 -2.66
CA THR A 133 -2.69 -7.06 -2.10
C THR A 133 -2.53 -8.09 -1.00
N LEU A 134 -1.27 -8.47 -0.77
CA LEU A 134 -0.90 -9.44 0.26
C LEU A 134 -0.89 -8.81 1.65
N ASP A 135 -0.64 -7.51 1.72
CA ASP A 135 -0.74 -6.74 2.95
C ASP A 135 -1.27 -5.32 2.64
N THR A 136 -1.86 -4.68 3.65
CA THR A 136 -2.36 -3.31 3.56
C THR A 136 -1.84 -2.51 4.76
N LEU A 137 -1.28 -1.35 4.45
CA LEU A 137 -0.74 -0.39 5.40
C LEU A 137 -1.54 0.91 5.31
N VAL A 138 -2.11 1.35 6.43
CA VAL A 138 -2.94 2.55 6.50
C VAL A 138 -2.24 3.60 7.35
N SER A 139 -2.10 4.79 6.79
CA SER A 139 -1.50 5.93 7.46
C SER A 139 -2.48 6.64 8.39
N ALA A 140 -1.98 7.19 9.49
CA ALA A 140 -2.63 8.29 10.21
C ALA A 140 -2.87 9.49 9.26
N LEU A 141 -3.80 10.39 9.62
CA LEU A 141 -3.98 11.63 8.88
C LEU A 141 -2.77 12.57 9.08
N PRO A 142 -2.40 13.36 8.05
CA PRO A 142 -1.42 14.44 8.19
C PRO A 142 -1.88 15.48 9.23
N PRO A 143 -0.95 16.08 9.99
CA PRO A 143 -1.29 17.21 10.86
C PRO A 143 -1.69 18.44 10.04
N THR A 144 -2.33 19.40 10.70
CA THR A 144 -2.71 20.69 10.13
C THR A 144 -1.80 21.81 10.61
N PRO A 145 -1.57 22.87 9.80
CA PRO A 145 -0.78 24.02 10.23
C PRO A 145 -1.43 24.74 11.41
N VAL A 146 -0.63 25.25 12.36
CA VAL A 146 -1.13 26.04 13.49
C VAL A 146 -2.00 27.22 13.02
N SER A 147 -1.59 27.91 11.95
CA SER A 147 -2.36 29.01 11.37
C SER A 147 -3.76 28.64 10.87
N LYS A 148 -4.03 27.34 10.66
CA LYS A 148 -5.31 26.81 10.16
C LYS A 148 -6.18 26.16 11.23
N ALA A 149 -5.75 26.15 12.49
CA ALA A 149 -6.49 25.52 13.59
C ALA A 149 -7.90 26.09 13.82
N SER A 150 -8.16 27.35 13.44
CA SER A 150 -9.49 27.98 13.53
C SER A 150 -10.41 27.60 12.37
N GLU A 151 -9.86 27.22 11.22
CA GLU A 151 -10.60 26.77 10.03
C GLU A 151 -10.80 25.26 10.02
N ARG A 152 -9.89 24.51 10.64
CA ARG A 152 -9.86 23.04 10.69
C ARG A 152 -9.56 22.62 12.11
N ASP A 153 -10.53 22.00 12.77
CA ASP A 153 -10.34 21.55 14.14
C ASP A 153 -9.24 20.47 14.19
N PRO A 154 -8.10 20.71 14.87
CA PRO A 154 -7.03 19.73 14.97
C PRO A 154 -7.47 18.44 15.69
N ALA A 155 -8.53 18.46 16.50
CA ALA A 155 -9.10 17.24 17.08
C ALA A 155 -9.62 16.28 16.01
N ALA A 156 -10.07 16.79 14.85
CA ALA A 156 -10.53 15.94 13.75
C ALA A 156 -9.40 15.06 13.18
N VAL A 157 -8.15 15.53 13.17
CA VAL A 157 -7.00 14.73 12.73
C VAL A 157 -6.81 13.50 13.63
N GLU A 158 -6.90 13.71 14.95
CA GLU A 158 -6.77 12.64 15.95
C GLU A 158 -7.93 11.65 15.85
N VAL A 159 -9.17 12.15 15.90
CA VAL A 159 -10.39 11.33 15.79
C VAL A 159 -10.36 10.48 14.51
N TYR A 160 -10.09 11.06 13.35
CA TYR A 160 -10.09 10.31 12.09
C TYR A 160 -8.92 9.34 11.98
N SER A 161 -7.77 9.64 12.60
CA SER A 161 -6.65 8.69 12.67
C SER A 161 -6.99 7.48 13.55
N ASP A 162 -7.70 7.71 14.67
CA ASP A 162 -8.20 6.63 15.52
C ASP A 162 -9.28 5.81 14.82
N LEU A 163 -10.20 6.44 14.09
CA LEU A 163 -11.18 5.71 13.26
C LEU A 163 -10.50 4.81 12.23
N LEU A 164 -9.43 5.27 11.57
CA LEU A 164 -8.64 4.42 10.68
C LEU A 164 -7.97 3.27 11.44
N ARG A 165 -7.36 3.54 12.60
CA ARG A 165 -6.75 2.51 13.45
C ARG A 165 -7.75 1.44 13.85
N ASP A 166 -8.95 1.82 14.25
CA ASP A 166 -10.03 0.90 14.64
C ASP A 166 -10.47 0.02 13.47
N VAL A 167 -10.61 0.59 12.27
CA VAL A 167 -10.90 -0.19 11.07
C VAL A 167 -9.75 -1.16 10.78
N CYS A 168 -8.50 -0.73 10.94
CA CYS A 168 -7.33 -1.59 10.73
C CYS A 168 -7.32 -2.79 11.68
N VAL A 169 -7.58 -2.57 12.97
CA VAL A 169 -7.69 -3.62 13.98
C VAL A 169 -8.78 -4.62 13.59
N ARG A 170 -9.97 -4.15 13.20
CA ARG A 170 -11.07 -5.04 12.78
C ARG A 170 -10.76 -5.85 11.54
N ARG A 171 -10.00 -5.28 10.59
CA ARG A 171 -9.64 -5.92 9.31
C ARG A 171 -8.35 -6.73 9.38
N GLY A 172 -7.62 -6.69 10.50
CA GLY A 172 -6.33 -7.36 10.65
C GLY A 172 -5.23 -6.79 9.77
N VAL A 173 -5.29 -5.48 9.46
CA VAL A 173 -4.27 -4.77 8.65
C VAL A 173 -3.46 -3.80 9.50
N SER A 174 -2.35 -3.30 8.96
CA SER A 174 -1.42 -2.47 9.75
C SER A 174 -1.77 -0.99 9.70
N PHE A 175 -1.62 -0.33 10.85
CA PHE A 175 -1.71 1.13 10.97
C PHE A 175 -0.36 1.71 11.37
N PHE A 176 0.03 2.85 10.78
CA PHE A 176 1.28 3.54 11.13
C PHE A 176 1.14 5.05 10.97
N ASP A 177 2.07 5.81 11.58
CA ASP A 177 2.11 7.27 11.46
C ASP A 177 3.41 7.75 10.76
N PRO A 178 3.36 7.98 9.44
CA PRO A 178 4.50 8.54 8.72
C PRO A 178 4.73 10.02 9.03
N PHE A 179 3.80 10.69 9.71
CA PHE A 179 3.84 12.12 10.00
C PHE A 179 4.30 12.43 11.43
N ALA A 180 4.67 11.42 12.23
CA ALA A 180 4.95 11.61 13.65
C ALA A 180 6.03 12.67 13.95
N SER A 181 7.03 12.83 13.07
CA SER A 181 8.07 13.87 13.22
C SER A 181 7.61 15.29 12.93
N LEU A 182 6.43 15.46 12.32
CA LEU A 182 5.84 16.77 12.02
C LEU A 182 4.89 17.24 13.13
N ARG A 183 4.44 16.33 14.01
CA ARG A 183 3.44 16.66 15.03
C ARG A 183 4.06 17.60 16.08
N GLY A 184 3.34 18.67 16.40
CA GLY A 184 3.72 19.70 17.36
C GLY A 184 3.03 19.52 18.71
N ALA A 185 2.56 20.61 19.29
CA ALA A 185 1.95 20.64 20.63
C ALA A 185 0.71 19.74 20.81
N ARG A 186 0.01 19.42 19.71
CA ARG A 186 -1.13 18.49 19.68
C ARG A 186 -0.93 17.52 18.52
N PHE A 187 -1.50 16.32 18.63
CA PHE A 187 -1.43 15.31 17.57
C PHE A 187 -1.85 15.88 16.21
N GLY A 188 -2.94 16.66 16.17
CA GLY A 188 -3.45 17.25 14.92
C GLY A 188 -2.74 18.50 14.39
N LEU A 189 -1.68 18.97 15.05
CA LEU A 189 -1.00 20.22 14.70
C LEU A 189 0.45 20.00 14.29
N ALA A 190 0.94 20.88 13.42
CA ALA A 190 2.34 20.99 12.99
C ALA A 190 2.68 22.47 12.76
N GLU A 191 3.96 22.81 12.88
CA GLU A 191 4.45 24.17 12.59
C GLU A 191 4.16 24.56 11.14
N ASP A 192 3.88 25.84 10.91
CA ASP A 192 3.45 26.35 9.61
C ASP A 192 4.53 26.20 8.51
N ASP A 193 5.81 26.16 8.89
CA ASP A 193 6.96 26.02 7.98
C ASP A 193 7.04 24.63 7.30
N ALA A 194 6.42 23.61 7.91
CA ALA A 194 6.28 22.27 7.36
C ALA A 194 5.40 22.22 6.11
N PHE A 195 4.67 23.31 5.79
CA PHE A 195 3.71 23.36 4.69
C PHE A 195 4.12 24.33 3.58
N ILE A 196 3.69 24.01 2.35
CA ILE A 196 3.78 24.90 1.19
C ILE A 196 2.53 25.78 1.11
N ASP A 197 1.35 25.20 1.34
CA ASP A 197 0.05 25.85 1.08
C ASP A 197 -1.03 25.51 2.12
N GLY A 198 -0.71 25.63 3.42
CA GLY A 198 -1.68 25.40 4.51
C GLY A 198 -2.36 24.02 4.50
N THR A 199 -1.88 23.08 3.68
CA THR A 199 -2.37 21.71 3.53
C THR A 199 -1.24 20.78 3.09
N HIS A 200 -0.56 21.07 1.98
CA HIS A 200 0.48 20.19 1.44
C HIS A 200 1.83 20.46 2.09
N LEU A 201 2.56 19.37 2.31
CA LEU A 201 3.86 19.38 2.98
C LEU A 201 4.96 19.93 2.09
N ARG A 202 5.93 20.60 2.71
CA ARG A 202 7.17 21.06 2.07
C ARG A 202 8.11 19.90 1.78
N ASP A 203 8.22 18.96 2.71
CA ASP A 203 9.15 17.83 2.62
C ASP A 203 8.42 16.49 2.59
N TYR A 204 7.87 16.15 1.42
CA TYR A 204 7.35 14.80 1.18
C TYR A 204 8.45 13.74 1.10
N ALA A 205 9.71 14.12 0.89
CA ALA A 205 10.82 13.16 0.82
C ALA A 205 11.08 12.54 2.19
N ALA A 206 11.05 13.34 3.27
CA ALA A 206 11.13 12.85 4.64
C ALA A 206 9.99 11.86 4.97
N VAL A 207 8.76 12.15 4.55
CA VAL A 207 7.61 11.25 4.74
C VAL A 207 7.82 9.94 3.96
N ALA A 208 8.25 10.01 2.70
CA ALA A 208 8.55 8.83 1.90
C ALA A 208 9.71 8.00 2.47
N ALA A 209 10.72 8.64 3.07
CA ALA A 209 11.82 7.96 3.76
C ALA A 209 11.32 7.21 5.01
N ARG A 210 10.42 7.80 5.80
CA ARG A 210 9.79 7.12 6.94
C ARG A 210 8.94 5.92 6.51
N ILE A 211 8.18 6.06 5.42
CA ILE A 211 7.45 4.94 4.81
C ILE A 211 8.42 3.83 4.38
N THR A 212 9.51 4.21 3.72
CA THR A 212 10.56 3.27 3.29
C THR A 212 11.14 2.52 4.48
N GLY A 213 11.55 3.21 5.54
CA GLY A 213 12.06 2.59 6.78
C GLY A 213 11.04 1.63 7.39
N HIS A 214 9.78 2.05 7.52
CA HIS A 214 8.73 1.18 8.07
C HIS A 214 8.53 -0.10 7.25
N ILE A 215 8.53 -0.01 5.91
CA ILE A 215 8.44 -1.19 5.04
C ILE A 215 9.66 -2.08 5.25
N ARG A 216 10.86 -1.50 5.33
CA ARG A 216 12.10 -2.26 5.52
C ARG A 216 12.11 -3.01 6.85
N ASP A 217 11.75 -2.33 7.94
CA ASP A 217 11.69 -2.90 9.28
C ASP A 217 10.63 -4.02 9.34
N ARG A 218 9.44 -3.75 8.80
CA ARG A 218 8.30 -4.69 8.84
C ARG A 218 8.56 -5.98 8.08
N TYR A 219 9.18 -5.88 6.91
CA TYR A 219 9.38 -7.04 6.03
C TYR A 219 10.83 -7.57 6.06
N GLY A 220 11.67 -7.08 6.97
CA GLY A 220 13.05 -7.53 7.14
C GLY A 220 13.92 -7.34 5.91
N LEU A 221 13.61 -6.34 5.06
CA LEU A 221 14.24 -6.22 3.73
C LEU A 221 15.74 -5.93 3.82
N GLU A 222 16.24 -5.27 4.87
CA GLU A 222 17.67 -4.93 4.99
C GLU A 222 18.55 -6.14 5.34
N ARG A 223 18.04 -7.15 6.07
CA ARG A 223 18.85 -8.30 6.54
C ARG A 223 19.36 -9.21 5.42
N TYR A 224 18.72 -9.20 4.25
CA TYR A 224 19.00 -10.11 3.14
C TYR A 224 19.52 -9.42 1.87
N LEU A 225 19.86 -8.13 1.96
CA LEU A 225 20.34 -7.32 0.82
C LEU A 225 21.86 -7.14 0.81
N GLU A 226 22.55 -7.29 1.94
CA GLU A 226 23.99 -6.99 2.07
C GLU A 226 24.87 -8.24 2.33
N THR A 227 24.28 -9.43 2.45
CA THR A 227 24.97 -10.69 2.74
C THR A 227 24.28 -11.83 1.99
N PRO A 228 24.98 -12.92 1.58
CA PRO A 228 24.33 -14.09 0.99
C PRO A 228 23.17 -14.55 1.87
N LEU A 229 21.94 -14.61 1.31
CA LEU A 229 20.74 -15.07 2.01
C LEU A 229 21.02 -16.47 2.60
N PRO A 230 21.07 -16.63 3.94
CA PRO A 230 21.39 -17.92 4.53
C PRO A 230 20.39 -18.99 4.08
N GLY A 231 20.87 -20.16 3.68
CA GLY A 231 20.01 -21.24 3.17
C GLY A 231 19.54 -21.06 1.71
N PHE A 232 19.93 -19.97 1.04
CA PHE A 232 19.83 -19.81 -0.40
C PHE A 232 21.13 -20.22 -1.09
N ASP A 233 21.03 -21.08 -2.08
CA ASP A 233 22.15 -21.58 -2.87
C ASP A 233 21.98 -21.06 -4.30
N GLU A 234 22.81 -20.09 -4.67
CA GLU A 234 22.72 -19.42 -5.97
C GLU A 234 23.03 -20.38 -7.13
N GLU A 235 23.96 -21.32 -6.95
CA GLU A 235 24.33 -22.28 -7.99
C GLU A 235 23.21 -23.28 -8.22
N TYR A 236 22.63 -23.81 -7.13
CA TYR A 236 21.43 -24.63 -7.18
C TYR A 236 20.29 -23.88 -7.87
N TYR A 237 20.01 -22.65 -7.42
CA TYR A 237 18.86 -21.89 -7.92
C TYR A 237 19.01 -21.60 -9.42
N ARG A 238 20.21 -21.20 -9.86
CA ARG A 238 20.53 -20.99 -11.27
C ARG A 238 20.38 -22.27 -12.10
N SER A 239 20.84 -23.41 -11.58
CA SER A 239 20.79 -24.68 -12.31
C SER A 239 19.36 -25.23 -12.45
N TRP A 240 18.52 -25.00 -11.45
CA TRP A 240 17.14 -25.51 -11.42
C TRP A 240 16.14 -24.56 -12.08
N TYR A 241 16.45 -23.26 -12.14
CA TYR A 241 15.53 -22.20 -12.53
C TYR A 241 16.15 -21.27 -13.57
N ALA A 242 16.44 -21.81 -14.75
CA ALA A 242 17.15 -21.10 -15.82
C ALA A 242 16.45 -19.83 -16.31
N ASP A 243 15.13 -19.73 -16.13
CA ASP A 243 14.30 -18.57 -16.45
C ASP A 243 14.58 -17.36 -15.54
N THR A 244 15.29 -17.55 -14.42
CA THR A 244 15.57 -16.50 -13.42
C THR A 244 16.89 -15.77 -13.66
N CYS A 245 17.73 -16.25 -14.58
CA CYS A 245 19.06 -15.72 -14.88
C CYS A 245 19.08 -14.25 -15.33
N GLN A 246 17.94 -13.72 -15.80
CA GLN A 246 17.80 -12.32 -16.24
C GLN A 246 17.20 -11.41 -15.17
N TYR A 247 16.98 -11.90 -13.95
CA TYR A 247 16.35 -11.09 -12.90
C TYR A 247 17.26 -9.91 -12.51
N PRO A 248 16.85 -8.64 -12.74
CA PRO A 248 17.74 -7.46 -12.68
C PRO A 248 18.41 -7.18 -11.33
N HIS A 249 18.02 -7.92 -10.29
CA HIS A 249 18.43 -7.71 -8.91
C HIS A 249 19.03 -8.97 -8.27
N GLY A 250 19.38 -9.99 -9.08
CA GLY A 250 20.01 -11.22 -8.63
C GLY A 250 19.04 -12.34 -8.23
N LEU A 251 19.55 -13.56 -8.12
CA LEU A 251 18.72 -14.77 -7.94
C LEU A 251 18.13 -14.89 -6.52
N ALA A 252 18.88 -14.48 -5.49
CA ALA A 252 18.35 -14.42 -4.13
C ALA A 252 17.16 -13.45 -4.05
N ARG A 253 17.27 -12.33 -4.76
CA ARG A 253 16.17 -11.36 -4.86
C ARG A 253 14.98 -11.93 -5.60
N HIS A 254 15.21 -12.65 -6.70
CA HIS A 254 14.13 -13.37 -7.40
C HIS A 254 13.39 -14.30 -6.44
N TYR A 255 14.12 -15.10 -5.66
CA TYR A 255 13.48 -16.01 -4.71
C TYR A 255 12.63 -15.26 -3.69
N LEU A 256 13.15 -14.19 -3.08
CA LEU A 256 12.41 -13.37 -2.10
C LEU A 256 11.16 -12.71 -2.70
N ASP A 257 11.22 -12.28 -3.96
CA ASP A 257 10.14 -11.53 -4.60
C ASP A 257 9.06 -12.42 -5.22
N LEU A 258 9.45 -13.54 -5.83
CA LEU A 258 8.63 -14.38 -6.70
C LEU A 258 8.81 -15.87 -6.41
N GLY A 259 10.05 -16.35 -6.30
CA GLY A 259 10.36 -17.78 -6.35
C GLY A 259 9.63 -18.62 -5.30
N TRP A 260 9.55 -18.17 -4.06
CA TRP A 260 8.84 -18.92 -3.02
C TRP A 260 7.32 -19.03 -3.26
N ARG A 261 6.72 -18.07 -3.97
CA ARG A 261 5.28 -18.11 -4.33
C ARG A 261 5.01 -19.06 -5.49
N GLU A 262 6.04 -19.29 -6.31
CA GLU A 262 6.05 -20.23 -7.41
C GLU A 262 6.40 -21.66 -6.94
N GLY A 263 6.50 -21.88 -5.62
CA GLY A 263 6.89 -23.19 -5.05
C GLY A 263 8.37 -23.53 -5.27
N ARG A 264 9.20 -22.59 -5.73
CA ARG A 264 10.62 -22.85 -5.99
C ARG A 264 11.36 -23.02 -4.69
N ASP A 265 12.37 -23.87 -4.70
CA ASP A 265 13.21 -24.15 -3.56
C ASP A 265 14.44 -23.25 -3.58
N PRO A 266 14.83 -22.63 -2.45
CA PRO A 266 15.99 -21.73 -2.41
C PRO A 266 17.33 -22.49 -2.44
N SER A 267 17.33 -23.78 -2.13
CA SER A 267 18.54 -24.62 -2.12
C SER A 267 18.20 -26.11 -2.24
N GLY A 268 19.24 -26.95 -2.35
CA GLY A 268 19.11 -28.41 -2.31
C GLY A 268 18.69 -28.98 -0.95
N HIS A 269 18.69 -28.17 0.11
CA HIS A 269 18.38 -28.61 1.48
C HIS A 269 17.00 -28.16 1.96
N PHE A 270 16.47 -27.06 1.42
CA PHE A 270 15.22 -26.46 1.86
C PHE A 270 14.09 -26.70 0.85
N SER A 271 12.97 -27.28 1.29
CA SER A 271 11.73 -27.39 0.53
C SER A 271 10.78 -26.26 0.92
N THR A 272 10.48 -25.39 -0.04
CA THR A 272 9.49 -24.32 0.11
C THR A 272 8.11 -24.91 0.36
N ASP A 273 7.66 -25.82 -0.50
CA ASP A 273 6.34 -26.44 -0.38
C ASP A 273 6.28 -27.36 0.85
N GLY A 274 7.32 -28.15 1.11
CA GLY A 274 7.36 -29.02 2.29
C GLY A 274 7.28 -28.23 3.60
N TYR A 275 7.91 -27.06 3.67
CA TYR A 275 7.81 -26.20 4.84
C TYR A 275 6.41 -25.59 4.96
N LEU A 276 5.81 -25.11 3.86
CA LEU A 276 4.47 -24.54 3.89
C LEU A 276 3.37 -25.58 4.15
N ASP A 277 3.57 -26.84 3.75
CA ASP A 277 2.67 -27.95 4.05
C ASP A 277 2.73 -28.36 5.52
N ALA A 278 3.93 -28.39 6.09
CA ALA A 278 4.13 -28.71 7.50
C ALA A 278 3.77 -27.55 8.44
N ASN A 279 3.67 -26.31 7.92
CA ASN A 279 3.42 -25.10 8.70
C ASN A 279 2.25 -24.31 8.10
N PRO A 280 0.98 -24.74 8.33
CA PRO A 280 -0.20 -24.13 7.72
C PRO A 280 -0.41 -22.67 8.14
N ASP A 281 0.07 -22.31 9.33
CA ASP A 281 0.07 -20.93 9.84
C ASP A 281 0.95 -20.02 8.98
N VAL A 282 2.11 -20.51 8.54
CA VAL A 282 3.04 -19.81 7.64
C VAL A 282 2.43 -19.67 6.25
N ARG A 283 1.79 -20.74 5.76
CA ARG A 283 1.06 -20.74 4.48
C ARG A 283 -0.10 -19.76 4.49
N ALA A 284 -0.91 -19.76 5.56
CA ALA A 284 -2.04 -18.84 5.72
C ALA A 284 -1.58 -17.39 5.85
N ALA A 285 -0.47 -17.15 6.54
CA ALA A 285 0.12 -15.82 6.69
C ALA A 285 0.76 -15.28 5.40
N GLY A 286 0.98 -16.13 4.38
CA GLY A 286 1.57 -15.71 3.11
C GLY A 286 2.96 -15.10 3.28
N VAL A 287 3.75 -15.61 4.23
CA VAL A 287 5.11 -15.16 4.50
C VAL A 287 6.12 -16.04 3.76
N ASN A 288 7.28 -15.48 3.41
CA ASN A 288 8.34 -16.25 2.76
C ASN A 288 8.80 -17.39 3.69
N PRO A 289 8.77 -18.66 3.24
CA PRO A 289 9.04 -19.81 4.09
C PRO A 289 10.49 -19.88 4.56
N LEU A 290 11.46 -19.52 3.72
CA LEU A 290 12.88 -19.49 4.12
C LEU A 290 13.13 -18.40 5.16
N VAL A 291 12.59 -17.19 4.95
CA VAL A 291 12.73 -16.09 5.92
C VAL A 291 12.09 -16.48 7.26
N HIS A 292 10.87 -17.03 7.24
CA HIS A 292 10.20 -17.49 8.45
C HIS A 292 11.01 -18.58 9.16
N PHE A 293 11.57 -19.53 8.42
CA PHE A 293 12.41 -20.58 8.97
C PHE A 293 13.65 -20.03 9.67
N LEU A 294 14.37 -19.11 9.04
CA LEU A 294 15.60 -18.52 9.59
C LEU A 294 15.34 -17.69 10.84
N GLU A 295 14.24 -16.93 10.87
CA GLU A 295 13.97 -15.98 11.95
C GLU A 295 13.30 -16.62 13.16
N VAL A 296 12.44 -17.62 12.92
CA VAL A 296 11.55 -18.15 13.95
C VAL A 296 11.48 -19.67 13.90
N GLY A 297 11.34 -20.23 12.69
CA GLY A 297 11.02 -21.64 12.50
C GLY A 297 12.07 -22.61 13.04
N PHE A 298 13.35 -22.31 12.86
CA PHE A 298 14.44 -23.16 13.35
C PHE A 298 14.45 -23.22 14.88
N ALA A 299 14.32 -22.09 15.55
CA ALA A 299 14.28 -22.01 17.02
C ALA A 299 13.03 -22.69 17.61
N GLN A 300 11.91 -22.66 16.89
CA GLN A 300 10.67 -23.35 17.26
C GLN A 300 10.66 -24.85 16.90
N GLY A 301 11.73 -25.38 16.29
CA GLY A 301 11.78 -26.78 15.87
C GLY A 301 10.78 -27.12 14.75
N ARG A 302 10.41 -26.14 13.92
CA ARG A 302 9.50 -26.37 12.78
C ARG A 302 10.11 -27.38 11.80
N THR A 303 9.29 -28.32 11.35
CA THR A 303 9.68 -29.42 10.47
C THR A 303 9.22 -29.20 9.02
N GLY A 304 9.51 -30.14 8.12
CA GLY A 304 9.04 -30.12 6.73
C GLY A 304 9.92 -29.34 5.75
N TRP A 305 10.88 -28.56 6.25
CA TRP A 305 11.83 -27.84 5.40
C TRP A 305 12.88 -28.75 4.76
N GLN A 306 13.18 -29.92 5.29
CA GLN A 306 14.26 -30.77 4.78
C GLN A 306 13.83 -31.53 3.54
N LYS A 307 14.61 -31.44 2.45
CA LYS A 307 14.47 -32.38 1.33
C LYS A 307 14.95 -33.76 1.75
N SER A 308 14.18 -34.79 1.41
CA SER A 308 14.64 -36.17 1.60
C SER A 308 15.89 -36.40 0.74
N ARG A 309 16.88 -37.13 1.26
CA ARG A 309 18.10 -37.50 0.51
C ARG A 309 17.83 -38.42 -0.70
N ALA A 310 16.57 -38.78 -0.95
CA ALA A 310 16.18 -39.70 -2.01
C ALA A 310 15.68 -38.93 -3.26
N HIS A 311 16.59 -38.86 -4.22
CA HIS A 311 16.38 -38.62 -5.66
C HIS A 311 16.13 -37.19 -6.17
N PRO A 312 16.93 -36.73 -7.17
CA PRO A 312 16.61 -35.55 -7.97
C PRO A 312 15.42 -35.90 -8.87
N THR A 313 14.32 -35.17 -8.74
CA THR A 313 13.23 -35.24 -9.71
C THR A 313 13.76 -34.66 -11.02
N ARG A 314 14.15 -35.55 -11.95
CA ARG A 314 14.39 -35.19 -13.35
C ARG A 314 13.19 -34.39 -13.88
N CYS A 315 13.48 -33.39 -14.70
CA CYS A 315 12.50 -32.66 -15.50
C CYS A 315 11.44 -33.63 -16.04
N ARG A 316 10.16 -33.40 -15.74
CA ARG A 316 9.10 -33.91 -16.61
C ARG A 316 9.23 -33.14 -17.92
N GLY A 317 9.94 -33.76 -18.87
CA GLY A 317 9.88 -33.37 -20.26
C GLY A 317 8.42 -33.40 -20.69
N ILE A 318 8.04 -32.39 -21.47
CA ILE A 318 6.82 -32.39 -22.25
C ILE A 318 6.96 -33.56 -23.23
N ASP A 319 6.18 -34.62 -23.03
CA ASP A 319 5.88 -35.57 -24.09
C ASP A 319 4.98 -34.85 -25.12
N ALA A 320 5.57 -34.54 -26.27
CA ALA A 320 4.89 -34.45 -27.56
C ALA A 320 5.95 -34.88 -28.57
N GLY A 321 5.98 -36.13 -29.03
CA GLY A 321 4.92 -36.75 -29.81
C GLY A 321 5.32 -36.59 -31.27
N ILE A 322 5.80 -37.69 -31.86
CA ILE A 322 6.21 -37.89 -33.26
C ILE A 322 5.12 -37.44 -34.23
#